data_AF-A0A9W6P678-F1
#
_entry.id   AF-A0A9W6P678-F1
#
_cell.length_a   1.000
_cell.length_b   1.000
_cell.length_c   1.000
_cell.angle_alpha   90.00
_cell.angle_beta   90.00
_cell.angle_gamma   90.00
#
_symmetry.space_group_name_H-M   'P 1'
#
loop_
_entity.id
_entity.type
_entity.pdbx_description
1 polymer ?
#
loop_
_entity_poly.entity_id
_entity_poly.type
_entity_poly.pdbx_seq_one_letter_code
_entity_poly.pdbx_strand_id
1 'polypeptide(L)'
;MRQTTALLAEQAPTPKQGLRRARRKGWGYTIVEGTLIACDRVGADRPFYPGKHKQHGMNIQVVAAPEGEPLWTSWSLPGAVHDTRAARG
;
A
#
# COMPACT_ATOMS: atom_id res chain seq x y z
N MET A 1 15.86 -1.98 17.64
CA MET A 1 14.82 -2.35 16.64
C MET A 1 14.34 -1.17 15.77
N ARG A 2 14.17 0.05 16.31
CA ARG A 2 13.68 1.23 15.55
C ARG A 2 14.59 1.77 14.43
N GLN A 3 15.91 1.65 14.57
CA GLN A 3 16.87 2.15 13.58
C GLN A 3 16.92 1.30 12.30
N THR A 4 16.87 -0.03 12.44
CA THR A 4 16.87 -0.95 11.29
C THR A 4 15.60 -0.80 10.45
N THR A 5 14.44 -0.60 11.08
CA THR A 5 13.17 -0.36 10.36
C THR A 5 13.18 0.97 9.61
N ALA A 6 13.80 2.02 10.16
CA ALA A 6 13.91 3.32 9.50
C ALA A 6 14.85 3.26 8.28
N LEU A 7 15.95 2.51 8.37
CA LEU A 7 16.86 2.31 7.25
C LEU A 7 16.19 1.52 6.10
N LEU A 8 15.46 0.44 6.43
CA LEU A 8 14.72 -0.34 5.45
C LEU A 8 13.58 0.47 4.80
N ALA A 9 12.93 1.31 5.59
CA ALA A 9 11.93 2.29 5.14
C ALA A 9 12.50 3.27 4.11
N GLU A 10 13.71 3.78 4.35
CA GLU A 10 14.40 4.72 3.45
C GLU A 10 14.87 4.02 2.16
N GLN A 11 15.26 2.76 2.25
CA GLN A 11 15.66 1.94 1.10
C GLN A 11 14.48 1.36 0.32
N ALA A 12 13.26 1.49 0.83
CA ALA A 12 12.07 1.00 0.15
C ALA A 12 11.93 1.71 -1.21
N PRO A 13 11.56 0.97 -2.28
CA PRO A 13 11.33 1.60 -3.57
C PRO A 13 10.23 2.66 -3.45
N THR A 14 10.34 3.71 -4.25
CA THR A 14 9.26 4.66 -4.51
C THR A 14 8.30 4.09 -5.56
N PRO A 15 7.05 4.59 -5.67
CA PRO A 15 6.12 4.13 -6.70
C PRO A 15 6.72 4.27 -8.11
N LYS A 16 7.40 5.39 -8.37
CA LYS A 16 8.09 5.66 -9.65
C LYS A 16 9.20 4.64 -9.92
N GLN A 17 9.95 4.20 -8.91
CA GLN A 17 10.98 3.16 -9.07
C GLN A 17 10.35 1.80 -9.39
N GLY A 18 9.25 1.43 -8.74
CA GLY A 18 8.48 0.23 -9.03
C GLY A 18 7.98 0.19 -10.48
N LEU A 19 7.36 1.28 -10.95
CA LEU A 19 6.89 1.40 -12.34
C LEU A 19 8.03 1.38 -13.36
N ARG A 20 9.18 2.01 -13.05
CA ARG A 20 10.38 1.91 -13.91
C ARG A 20 10.93 0.50 -13.97
N ARG A 21 10.81 -0.28 -12.89
CA ARG A 21 11.20 -1.70 -12.88
C ARG A 21 10.27 -2.52 -13.77
N ALA A 22 8.96 -2.29 -13.69
CA ALA A 22 7.98 -2.94 -14.57
C ALA A 22 8.28 -2.68 -16.05
N ARG A 23 8.49 -1.41 -16.41
CA ARG A 23 8.85 -1.02 -17.79
C ARG A 23 10.12 -1.71 -18.28
N ARG A 24 11.17 -1.75 -17.47
CA ARG A 24 12.45 -2.41 -17.84
C ARG A 24 12.30 -3.92 -18.03
N LYS A 25 11.37 -4.55 -17.30
CA LYS A 25 11.04 -5.98 -17.46
C LYS A 25 10.07 -6.26 -18.61
N GLY A 26 9.54 -5.23 -19.29
CA GLY A 26 8.67 -5.40 -20.45
C GLY A 26 7.22 -5.76 -20.12
N TRP A 27 6.78 -5.63 -18.87
CA TRP A 27 5.36 -5.86 -18.55
C TRP A 27 4.48 -4.74 -19.09
N GLY A 28 3.44 -5.12 -19.83
CA GLY A 28 2.48 -4.18 -20.44
C GLY A 28 1.52 -3.52 -19.45
N TYR A 29 1.40 -4.07 -18.24
CA TYR A 29 0.55 -3.54 -17.17
C TYR A 29 1.09 -3.95 -15.79
N THR A 30 0.56 -3.31 -14.76
CA THR A 30 0.79 -3.65 -13.35
C THR A 30 -0.54 -3.70 -12.63
N ILE A 31 -0.63 -4.49 -11.57
CA ILE A 31 -1.81 -4.62 -10.72
C ILE A 31 -1.64 -3.68 -9.53
N VAL A 32 -2.71 -2.98 -9.13
CA VAL A 32 -2.75 -2.13 -7.94
C VAL A 32 -3.85 -2.65 -7.04
N GLU A 33 -3.51 -3.01 -5.80
CA GLU A 33 -4.46 -3.56 -4.84
C GLU A 33 -4.28 -2.96 -3.45
N GLY A 34 -5.40 -2.79 -2.73
CA GLY A 34 -5.43 -2.34 -1.34
C GLY A 34 -5.68 -3.49 -0.38
N THR A 35 -4.79 -3.65 0.61
CA THR A 35 -4.96 -4.61 1.70
C THR A 35 -5.28 -3.88 3.00
N LEU A 36 -6.41 -4.22 3.63
CA LEU A 36 -6.76 -3.73 4.96
C LEU A 36 -6.08 -4.61 6.03
N ILE A 37 -5.18 -4.02 6.80
CA ILE A 37 -4.57 -4.64 7.98
C ILE A 37 -5.36 -4.18 9.20
N ALA A 38 -5.96 -5.13 9.92
CA ALA A 38 -6.73 -4.84 11.13
C ALA A 38 -5.87 -4.11 12.17
N CYS A 39 -6.44 -3.10 12.83
CA CYS A 39 -5.81 -2.41 13.95
C CYS A 39 -6.81 -2.23 15.10
N ASP A 40 -6.29 -2.11 16.31
CA ASP A 40 -7.03 -1.97 17.58
C ASP A 40 -7.58 -0.54 17.82
N ARG A 41 -7.66 0.28 16.76
CA ARG A 41 -8.20 1.64 16.85
C ARG A 41 -9.69 1.60 17.21
N VAL A 42 -10.07 2.47 18.15
CA VAL A 42 -11.42 2.51 18.72
C VAL A 42 -12.44 2.98 17.69
N GLY A 43 -13.67 2.44 17.77
CA GLY A 43 -14.87 2.77 16.98
C GLY A 43 -15.02 4.21 16.48
N ALA A 44 -14.65 5.18 17.32
CA ALA A 44 -14.79 6.60 17.05
C ALA A 44 -13.83 7.14 15.95
N ASP A 45 -12.77 6.41 15.61
CA ASP A 45 -11.75 6.84 14.65
C ASP A 45 -12.18 6.49 13.20
N ARG A 46 -13.23 7.18 12.74
CA ARG A 46 -13.89 6.98 11.43
C ARG A 46 -12.97 6.90 10.21
N PRO A 47 -11.83 7.63 10.12
CA PRO A 47 -10.89 7.48 9.02
C PRO A 47 -10.34 6.06 8.82
N PHE A 48 -10.35 5.22 9.87
CA PHE A 48 -9.85 3.84 9.82
C PHE A 48 -10.94 2.79 9.61
N TYR A 49 -12.21 3.19 9.49
CA TYR A 49 -13.34 2.26 9.36
C TYR A 49 -13.93 2.28 7.94
N PRO A 50 -13.42 1.43 7.03
CA PRO A 50 -14.06 1.21 5.74
C PRO A 50 -15.39 0.45 5.92
N GLY A 51 -16.50 1.07 5.48
CA GLY A 51 -17.83 0.46 5.53
C GLY A 51 -17.93 -0.90 4.81
N LYS A 52 -17.09 -1.14 3.80
CA LYS A 52 -17.00 -2.42 3.07
C LYS A 52 -16.54 -3.58 3.96
N HIS A 53 -15.52 -3.36 4.78
CA HIS A 53 -14.91 -4.43 5.60
C HIS A 53 -15.44 -4.46 7.03
N LYS A 54 -16.20 -3.42 7.44
CA LYS A 54 -16.83 -3.29 8.77
C LYS A 54 -15.87 -3.51 9.93
N GLN A 55 -14.59 -3.23 9.72
CA GLN A 55 -13.50 -3.40 10.67
C GLN A 55 -12.57 -2.20 10.62
N HIS A 56 -12.01 -1.79 11.76
CA HIS A 56 -10.96 -0.77 11.80
C HIS A 56 -9.63 -1.33 11.28
N GLY A 57 -8.97 -0.58 10.40
CA GLY A 57 -7.71 -1.01 9.83
C GLY A 57 -6.93 0.08 9.12
N MET A 58 -5.67 -0.23 8.81
CA MET A 58 -4.82 0.54 7.92
C MET A 58 -4.89 -0.07 6.53
N ASN A 59 -5.10 0.74 5.50
CA ASN A 59 -4.98 0.31 4.11
C ASN A 59 -3.51 0.41 3.67
N ILE A 60 -2.95 -0.67 3.13
CA ILE A 60 -1.66 -0.71 2.44
C ILE A 60 -1.92 -0.99 0.97
N GLN A 61 -1.46 -0.09 0.11
CA GLN A 61 -1.48 -0.32 -1.33
C GLN A 61 -0.25 -1.10 -1.76
N VAL A 62 -0.44 -2.00 -2.71
CA VAL A 62 0.63 -2.77 -3.35
C VAL A 62 0.53 -2.57 -4.85
N VAL A 63 1.67 -2.30 -5.49
CA VAL A 63 1.80 -2.43 -6.95
C VAL A 63 2.54 -3.73 -7.21
N ALA A 64 1.96 -4.60 -8.02
CA ALA A 64 2.53 -5.90 -8.37
C ALA A 64 2.65 -6.08 -9.89
N ALA A 65 3.61 -6.91 -10.28
CA ALA A 65 3.72 -7.43 -11.64
C ALA A 65 2.53 -8.36 -11.97
N PRO A 66 2.23 -8.60 -13.26
CA PRO A 66 1.24 -9.60 -13.67
C PRO A 66 1.47 -11.00 -13.08
N GLU A 67 2.74 -11.36 -12.87
CA GLU A 67 3.15 -12.64 -12.28
C GLU A 67 3.08 -12.66 -10.74
N GLY A 68 2.62 -11.57 -10.12
CA GLY A 68 2.47 -11.45 -8.67
C GLY A 68 3.68 -10.89 -7.92
N GLU A 69 4.78 -10.56 -8.61
CA GLU A 69 5.96 -9.97 -7.96
C GLU A 69 5.64 -8.57 -7.38
N PRO A 70 5.84 -8.32 -6.06
CA PRO A 70 5.69 -6.99 -5.49
C PRO A 70 6.73 -6.01 -6.04
N LEU A 71 6.26 -4.86 -6.52
CA LEU A 71 7.11 -3.81 -7.10
C LEU A 71 7.21 -2.58 -6.21
N TRP A 72 6.19 -2.34 -5.39
CA TRP A 72 6.11 -1.21 -4.46
C TRP A 72 4.98 -1.43 -3.45
N THR A 73 5.12 -0.85 -2.25
CA THR A 73 4.05 -0.75 -1.25
C THR A 73 3.94 0.67 -0.70
N SER A 74 2.73 1.13 -0.40
CA SER A 74 2.53 2.42 0.26
C SER A 74 2.93 2.39 1.73
N TRP A 75 3.09 3.58 2.32
CA TRP A 75 2.95 3.75 3.76
C TRP A 75 1.54 3.37 4.22
N SER A 76 1.35 3.26 5.54
CA SER A 76 0.05 2.98 6.11
C SER A 76 -0.91 4.15 5.87
N LEU A 77 -2.02 3.87 5.20
CA LEU A 77 -3.10 4.82 4.94
C LEU A 77 -4.28 4.51 5.86
N PRO A 78 -5.12 5.50 6.21
CA PRO A 78 -6.37 5.21 6.90
C PRO A 78 -7.23 4.23 6.10
N GLY A 79 -7.84 3.24 6.78
CA GLY A 79 -8.62 2.17 6.15
C GLY A 79 -9.76 2.64 5.25
N ALA A 80 -10.29 3.84 5.45
CA ALA A 80 -11.35 4.42 4.62
C ALA A 80 -10.85 5.07 3.31
N VAL A 81 -9.52 5.13 3.07
CA VAL A 81 -8.97 5.65 1.82
C VAL A 81 -9.23 4.64 0.69
N HIS A 82 -9.95 5.09 -0.34
CA HIS A 82 -10.24 4.32 -1.54
C HIS A 82 -8.97 4.15 -2.39
N ASP A 83 -8.84 3.00 -3.07
CA ASP A 83 -7.62 2.60 -3.78
C ASP A 83 -7.18 3.61 -4.84
N THR A 84 -8.12 4.20 -5.59
CA THR A 84 -7.80 5.23 -6.59
C THR A 84 -7.21 6.50 -5.98
N ARG A 85 -7.62 6.86 -4.76
CA ARG A 85 -7.06 8.01 -4.03
C ARG A 85 -5.69 7.66 -3.45
N ALA A 86 -5.55 6.43 -2.95
CA ALA A 86 -4.31 5.92 -2.40
C ALA A 86 -3.19 5.80 -3.45
N ALA A 87 -3.52 5.38 -4.68
CA ALA A 87 -2.58 5.21 -5.78
C ALA A 87 -2.11 6.54 -6.43
N ARG A 88 -2.69 7.67 -6.04
CA ARG A 88 -2.35 9.01 -6.56
C ARG A 88 -1.49 9.84 -5.59
N GLY A 89 -1.20 9.32 -4.40
CA GLY A 89 -0.40 9.97 -3.35
C GLY A 89 1.10 9.92 -3.59
#